data_AF-A0AAX2IZL9-F1
#
_entry.id   AF-A0AAX2IZL9-F1
#
_cell.length_a   1.000
_cell.length_b   1.000
_cell.length_c   1.000
_cell.angle_alpha   90.00
_cell.angle_beta   90.00
_cell.angle_gamma   90.00
#
_symmetry.space_group_name_H-M   'P 1'
#
loop_
_entity.id
_entity.type
_entity.pdbx_description
1 polymer ?
#
loop_
_entity_poly.entity_id
_entity_poly.type
_entity_poly.pdbx_seq_one_letter_code
_entity_poly.pdbx_strand_id
1 'polypeptide(L)'
;MPNTLKELEKLICEEGITDNVIATLSKLKPFDLAMLKATSNVKVKTLLDSDELKPFWVNKFNKLRLEKDHTFQFRNPDPQSRADFYCGYVLYLVALKEKQKEDPNNYYDHLKLSFSTFNCFYAAQEILTFLIGSCKNDSKRENIDFLYNCVTSQSTPIQEHKTPGCLLLANAYFYLAGFYQHLNLKAESIECYKECWEQLHLAQLLETDSEREIHNAYFNKGLATSNAFGLNSISDIKARCLELASEALPYPVRNAREANAVRTFENRFKDSMSTAGKDDEDSITRPIIL
;
A
#
# COMPACT_ATOMS: atom_id res chain seq x y z
N MET A 1 -5.81 12.86 -22.90
CA MET A 1 -4.59 12.11 -23.28
C MET A 1 -3.91 12.79 -24.44
N PRO A 2 -2.60 13.07 -24.37
CA PRO A 2 -1.84 13.56 -25.51
C PRO A 2 -1.83 12.52 -26.65
N ASN A 3 -1.82 12.97 -27.90
CA ASN A 3 -1.83 12.10 -29.09
C ASN A 3 -0.73 11.04 -29.06
N THR A 4 0.40 11.34 -28.42
CA THR A 4 1.56 10.46 -28.29
C THR A 4 1.26 9.16 -27.54
N LEU A 5 0.41 9.15 -26.50
CA LEU A 5 0.06 7.91 -25.78
C LEU A 5 -0.83 7.01 -26.63
N LYS A 6 -1.77 7.60 -27.39
CA LYS A 6 -2.67 6.83 -28.28
C LYS A 6 -1.92 6.20 -29.44
N GLU A 7 -0.94 6.92 -30.01
CA GLU A 7 -0.05 6.39 -31.04
C GLU A 7 0.78 5.22 -30.51
N LEU A 8 1.29 5.32 -29.28
CA LEU A 8 2.02 4.24 -28.65
C LEU A 8 1.14 3.02 -28.31
N GLU A 9 -0.09 3.24 -27.84
CA GLU A 9 -1.05 2.14 -27.64
C GLU A 9 -1.32 1.38 -28.94
N LYS A 10 -1.46 2.12 -30.06
CA LYS A 10 -1.62 1.53 -31.38
C LYS A 10 -0.39 0.71 -31.78
N LEU A 11 0.81 1.27 -31.59
CA LEU A 11 2.07 0.57 -31.87
C LEU A 11 2.20 -0.74 -31.07
N ILE A 12 1.89 -0.71 -29.77
CA ILE A 12 1.89 -1.91 -28.91
C ILE A 12 0.86 -2.94 -29.41
N CYS A 13 -0.33 -2.49 -29.84
CA CYS A 13 -1.37 -3.37 -30.36
C CYS A 13 -1.01 -4.05 -31.69
N GLU A 14 -0.22 -3.37 -32.54
CA GLU A 14 0.17 -3.81 -33.87
C GLU A 14 1.43 -4.67 -33.85
N GLU A 15 2.46 -4.26 -33.12
CA GLU A 15 3.79 -4.92 -33.11
C GLU A 15 4.01 -5.87 -31.92
N GLY A 16 3.24 -5.73 -30.84
CA GLY A 16 3.52 -6.42 -29.57
C GLY A 16 4.70 -5.82 -28.82
N ILE A 17 5.39 -6.61 -27.99
CA ILE A 17 6.57 -6.17 -27.24
C ILE A 17 7.84 -6.43 -28.07
N THR A 18 8.26 -5.41 -28.83
CA THR A 18 9.49 -5.41 -29.63
C THR A 18 10.56 -4.51 -29.00
N ASP A 19 11.81 -4.62 -29.44
CA ASP A 19 12.89 -3.72 -29.02
C ASP A 19 12.58 -2.24 -29.31
N ASN A 20 11.87 -1.98 -30.42
CA ASN A 20 11.43 -0.63 -30.77
C ASN A 20 10.40 -0.09 -29.77
N VAL A 21 9.43 -0.92 -29.37
CA VAL A 21 8.44 -0.59 -28.33
C VAL A 21 9.14 -0.36 -26.99
N ILE A 22 10.07 -1.22 -26.58
CA ILE A 22 10.85 -1.07 -25.35
C ILE A 22 11.68 0.23 -25.37
N ALA A 23 12.35 0.52 -26.48
CA ALA A 23 13.10 1.76 -26.66
C ALA A 23 12.19 2.99 -26.55
N THR A 24 10.98 2.94 -27.09
CA THR A 24 10.00 4.01 -27.01
C THR A 24 9.48 4.19 -25.58
N LEU A 25 9.09 3.11 -24.90
CA LEU A 25 8.69 3.11 -23.49
C LEU A 25 9.80 3.67 -22.58
N SER A 26 11.06 3.38 -22.89
CA SER A 26 12.20 3.83 -22.07
C SER A 26 12.37 5.35 -22.05
N LYS A 27 11.96 6.03 -23.14
CA LYS A 27 12.05 7.48 -23.35
C LYS A 27 10.88 8.26 -22.74
N LEU A 28 9.78 7.58 -22.37
CA LEU A 28 8.66 8.23 -21.71
C LEU A 28 9.09 8.82 -20.36
N LYS A 29 8.49 9.96 -20.00
CA LYS A 29 8.59 10.48 -18.64
C LYS A 29 7.95 9.45 -17.69
N PRO A 30 8.43 9.34 -16.44
CA PRO A 30 7.87 8.39 -15.47
C PRO A 30 6.35 8.48 -15.34
N PHE A 31 5.81 9.71 -15.29
CA PHE A 31 4.38 9.97 -15.23
C PHE A 31 3.63 9.41 -16.45
N ASP A 32 4.10 9.72 -17.67
CA ASP A 32 3.45 9.26 -18.91
C ASP A 32 3.45 7.73 -19.01
N LEU A 33 4.52 7.07 -18.55
CA LEU A 33 4.62 5.61 -18.49
C LEU A 33 3.62 5.00 -17.50
N ALA A 34 3.47 5.61 -16.32
CA ALA A 34 2.49 5.16 -15.33
C ALA A 34 1.05 5.39 -15.82
N MET A 35 0.79 6.54 -16.45
CA MET A 35 -0.51 6.87 -17.04
C MET A 35 -0.89 5.94 -18.18
N LEU A 36 0.06 5.57 -19.04
CA LEU A 36 -0.14 4.56 -20.09
C LEU A 36 -0.67 3.26 -19.46
N LYS A 37 0.09 2.66 -18.53
CA LYS A 37 -0.34 1.42 -17.87
C LYS A 37 -1.68 1.57 -17.13
N ALA A 38 -1.97 2.73 -16.54
CA ALA A 38 -3.21 2.94 -15.79
C ALA A 38 -4.45 3.02 -16.68
N THR A 39 -4.33 3.68 -17.83
CA THR A 39 -5.49 4.15 -18.61
C THR A 39 -5.68 3.44 -19.95
N SER A 40 -4.71 2.63 -20.39
CA SER A 40 -4.85 1.84 -21.60
C SER A 40 -5.92 0.75 -21.51
N ASN A 41 -6.36 0.30 -22.68
CA ASN A 41 -7.28 -0.83 -22.78
C ASN A 41 -6.65 -2.15 -22.30
N VAL A 42 -7.50 -3.18 -22.10
CA VAL A 42 -7.09 -4.49 -21.55
C VAL A 42 -5.99 -5.15 -22.40
N LYS A 43 -6.07 -5.08 -23.73
CA LYS A 43 -5.07 -5.71 -24.62
C LYS A 43 -3.69 -5.12 -24.41
N VAL A 44 -3.58 -3.79 -24.35
CA VAL A 44 -2.31 -3.11 -24.08
C VAL A 44 -1.83 -3.41 -22.67
N LYS A 45 -2.71 -3.41 -21.66
CA LYS A 45 -2.35 -3.77 -20.27
C LYS A 45 -1.75 -5.17 -20.19
N THR A 46 -2.38 -6.16 -20.83
CA THR A 46 -1.86 -7.53 -20.89
C THR A 46 -0.47 -7.60 -21.52
N LEU A 47 -0.20 -6.82 -22.58
CA LEU A 47 1.13 -6.74 -23.18
C LEU A 47 2.13 -6.00 -22.26
N LEU A 48 1.69 -4.98 -21.53
CA LEU A 48 2.54 -4.30 -20.53
C LEU A 48 2.86 -5.19 -19.31
N ASP A 49 2.05 -6.20 -19.06
CA ASP A 49 2.22 -7.22 -18.00
C ASP A 49 2.89 -8.50 -18.47
N SER A 50 3.28 -8.56 -19.75
CA SER A 50 3.86 -9.76 -20.33
C SER A 50 5.27 -10.05 -19.80
N ASP A 51 5.68 -11.31 -19.89
CA ASP A 51 6.98 -11.77 -19.42
C ASP A 51 8.14 -11.08 -20.15
N GLU A 52 7.95 -10.77 -21.44
CA GLU A 52 8.92 -10.08 -22.28
C GLU A 52 9.25 -8.68 -21.75
N LEU A 53 8.31 -8.01 -21.08
CA LEU A 53 8.51 -6.67 -20.53
C LEU A 53 8.97 -6.67 -19.06
N LYS A 54 9.02 -7.84 -18.39
CA LYS A 54 9.50 -7.93 -16.99
C LYS A 54 10.91 -7.33 -16.79
N PRO A 55 11.92 -7.59 -17.65
CA PRO A 55 13.26 -7.01 -17.47
C PRO A 55 13.25 -5.47 -17.52
N PHE A 56 12.41 -4.88 -18.37
CA PHE A 56 12.23 -3.44 -18.45
C PHE A 56 11.70 -2.87 -17.14
N TRP A 57 10.65 -3.48 -16.58
CA TRP A 57 10.06 -3.04 -15.32
C TRP A 57 11.00 -3.25 -14.12
N VAL A 58 11.72 -4.37 -14.07
CA VAL A 58 12.76 -4.61 -13.06
C VAL A 58 13.83 -3.51 -13.10
N ASN A 59 14.29 -3.13 -14.28
CA ASN A 59 15.27 -2.03 -14.43
C ASN A 59 14.70 -0.67 -14.00
N LYS A 60 13.44 -0.36 -14.32
CA LYS A 60 12.78 0.88 -13.86
C LYS A 60 12.62 0.90 -12.33
N PHE A 61 12.19 -0.21 -11.74
CA PHE A 61 12.05 -0.39 -10.30
C PHE A 61 13.39 -0.26 -9.57
N ASN A 62 14.43 -0.98 -10.02
CA ASN A 62 15.76 -0.97 -9.40
C ASN A 62 16.46 0.40 -9.47
N LYS A 63 15.98 1.32 -10.31
CA LYS A 63 16.47 2.70 -10.41
C LYS A 63 15.75 3.69 -9.49
N LEU A 64 14.66 3.30 -8.84
CA LEU A 64 13.97 4.15 -7.87
C LEU A 64 14.87 4.48 -6.69
N ARG A 65 14.97 5.76 -6.31
CA ARG A 65 15.73 6.25 -5.17
C ARG A 65 14.93 7.29 -4.40
N LEU A 66 15.19 7.40 -3.11
CA LEU A 66 14.65 8.48 -2.29
C LEU A 66 15.49 9.73 -2.49
N GLU A 67 14.86 10.89 -2.35
CA GLU A 67 15.51 12.19 -2.49
C GLU A 67 16.53 12.45 -1.38
N LYS A 68 16.25 12.01 -0.16
CA LYS A 68 17.09 12.26 1.03
C LYS A 68 18.09 11.14 1.33
N ASP A 69 17.72 9.91 1.02
CA ASP A 69 18.56 8.73 1.24
C ASP A 69 18.75 7.98 -0.09
N HIS A 70 19.81 8.35 -0.80
CA HIS A 70 20.15 7.73 -2.08
C HIS A 70 20.70 6.30 -1.95
N THR A 71 20.96 5.82 -0.73
CA THR A 71 21.40 4.45 -0.48
C THR A 71 20.25 3.47 -0.34
N PHE A 72 19.06 3.97 0.02
CA PHE A 72 17.85 3.17 0.09
C PHE A 72 17.49 2.57 -1.29
N GLN A 73 17.12 1.29 -1.29
CA GLN A 73 16.65 0.57 -2.46
C GLN A 73 15.42 -0.24 -2.08
N PHE A 74 14.37 -0.14 -2.89
CA PHE A 74 13.19 -0.97 -2.69
C PHE A 74 13.53 -2.46 -2.88
N ARG A 75 13.01 -3.29 -1.99
CA ARG A 75 13.07 -4.77 -2.08
C ARG A 75 11.89 -5.29 -2.90
N ASN A 76 12.00 -6.53 -3.38
CA ASN A 76 10.96 -7.18 -4.17
C ASN A 76 9.57 -7.05 -3.50
N PRO A 77 8.55 -6.44 -4.17
CA PRO A 77 7.25 -6.16 -3.56
C PRO A 77 6.22 -7.30 -3.68
N ASP A 78 6.65 -8.54 -3.94
CA ASP A 78 5.75 -9.70 -4.10
C ASP A 78 4.71 -9.80 -2.96
N PRO A 79 3.43 -10.06 -3.27
CA PRO A 79 2.91 -10.52 -4.57
C PRO A 79 2.65 -9.39 -5.58
N GLN A 80 2.84 -8.11 -5.22
CA GLN A 80 2.68 -7.01 -6.16
C GLN A 80 3.79 -7.03 -7.20
N SER A 81 3.44 -6.83 -8.49
CA SER A 81 4.46 -6.74 -9.53
C SER A 81 5.33 -5.49 -9.35
N ARG A 82 6.62 -5.57 -9.71
CA ARG A 82 7.51 -4.39 -9.73
C ARG A 82 7.01 -3.30 -10.68
N ALA A 83 6.24 -3.66 -11.71
CA ALA A 83 5.59 -2.72 -12.63
C ALA A 83 4.50 -1.90 -11.91
N ASP A 84 3.60 -2.58 -11.20
CA ASP A 84 2.52 -1.92 -10.44
C ASP A 84 3.09 -1.09 -9.29
N PHE A 85 4.10 -1.61 -8.58
CA PHE A 85 4.80 -0.85 -7.55
C PHE A 85 5.39 0.45 -8.13
N TYR A 86 6.12 0.36 -9.25
CA TYR A 86 6.72 1.52 -9.90
C TYR A 86 5.66 2.55 -10.32
N CYS A 87 4.61 2.11 -11.02
CA CYS A 87 3.57 3.02 -11.52
C CYS A 87 2.76 3.64 -10.37
N GLY A 88 2.39 2.84 -9.37
CA GLY A 88 1.72 3.31 -8.16
C GLY A 88 2.56 4.34 -7.42
N TYR A 89 3.84 4.05 -7.16
CA TYR A 89 4.73 4.97 -6.46
C TYR A 89 4.99 6.27 -7.23
N VAL A 90 5.17 6.20 -8.56
CA VAL A 90 5.32 7.39 -9.40
C VAL A 90 4.08 8.28 -9.34
N LEU A 91 2.88 7.72 -9.47
CA LEU A 91 1.64 8.50 -9.39
C LEU A 91 1.43 9.10 -7.99
N TYR A 92 1.81 8.39 -6.93
CA TYR A 92 1.82 8.92 -5.58
C TYR A 92 2.75 10.14 -5.45
N LEU A 93 3.99 10.06 -5.95
CA LEU A 93 4.92 11.19 -5.94
C LEU A 93 4.42 12.38 -6.76
N VAL A 94 3.74 12.12 -7.88
CA VAL A 94 3.11 13.18 -8.68
C VAL A 94 1.97 13.83 -7.89
N ALA A 95 1.11 13.04 -7.22
CA ALA A 95 0.08 13.58 -6.35
C ALA A 95 0.68 14.52 -5.28
N LEU A 96 1.74 14.11 -4.59
CA LEU A 96 2.41 14.99 -3.60
C LEU A 96 2.93 16.30 -4.19
N LYS A 97 3.40 16.29 -5.43
CA LYS A 97 3.82 17.53 -6.13
C LYS A 97 2.65 18.43 -6.45
N GLU A 98 1.51 17.89 -6.88
CA GLU A 98 0.30 18.68 -7.14
C GLU A 98 -0.29 19.24 -5.83
N LYS A 99 -0.19 18.50 -4.72
CA LYS A 99 -0.53 18.99 -3.38
C LYS A 99 0.28 20.25 -3.00
N GLN A 100 1.57 20.28 -3.31
CA GLN A 100 2.45 21.43 -3.03
C GLN A 100 2.11 22.66 -3.89
N LYS A 101 1.51 22.46 -5.06
CA LYS A 101 1.06 23.53 -5.97
C LYS A 101 -0.36 24.02 -5.66
N GLU A 102 -0.99 23.48 -4.62
CA GLU A 102 -2.38 23.77 -4.26
C GLU A 102 -3.38 23.44 -5.38
N ASP A 103 -3.12 22.36 -6.15
CA ASP A 103 -4.05 21.83 -7.15
C ASP A 103 -4.76 20.58 -6.59
N PRO A 104 -5.92 20.76 -5.91
CA PRO A 104 -6.60 19.67 -5.23
C PRO A 104 -7.13 18.62 -6.21
N ASN A 105 -7.61 19.01 -7.39
CA ASN A 105 -8.22 18.10 -8.34
C ASN A 105 -7.18 17.09 -8.86
N ASN A 106 -6.03 17.59 -9.33
CA ASN A 106 -4.96 16.72 -9.81
C ASN A 106 -4.31 15.91 -8.68
N TYR A 107 -4.24 16.45 -7.45
CA TYR A 107 -3.82 15.68 -6.28
C TYR A 107 -4.70 14.44 -6.07
N TYR A 108 -6.02 14.63 -5.99
CA TYR A 108 -6.96 13.53 -5.73
C TYR A 108 -7.01 12.53 -6.89
N ASP A 109 -6.99 12.99 -8.13
CA ASP A 109 -7.05 12.11 -9.31
C ASP A 109 -5.83 11.17 -9.39
N HIS A 110 -4.61 11.70 -9.20
CA HIS A 110 -3.40 10.88 -9.20
C HIS A 110 -3.32 9.94 -8.00
N LEU A 111 -3.74 10.41 -6.81
CA LEU A 111 -3.75 9.58 -5.61
C LEU A 111 -4.75 8.42 -5.73
N LYS A 112 -5.93 8.69 -6.31
CA LYS A 112 -6.93 7.67 -6.60
C LYS A 112 -6.44 6.66 -7.63
N LEU A 113 -5.78 7.08 -8.70
CA LEU A 113 -5.19 6.14 -9.66
C LEU A 113 -4.10 5.28 -9.02
N SER A 114 -3.21 5.92 -8.25
CA SER A 114 -2.14 5.23 -7.52
C SER A 114 -2.69 4.12 -6.61
N PHE A 115 -3.77 4.39 -5.88
CA PHE A 115 -4.38 3.41 -5.00
C PHE A 115 -5.31 2.43 -5.74
N SER A 116 -6.35 2.91 -6.42
CA SER A 116 -7.39 2.04 -6.99
C SER A 116 -6.93 1.20 -8.19
N THR A 117 -5.88 1.61 -8.91
CA THR A 117 -5.36 0.83 -10.06
C THR A 117 -4.16 -0.03 -9.69
N PHE A 118 -3.26 0.48 -8.85
CA PHE A 118 -1.99 -0.19 -8.56
C PHE A 118 -1.86 -0.69 -7.12
N ASN A 119 -2.85 -0.43 -6.26
CA ASN A 119 -2.79 -0.73 -4.83
C ASN A 119 -1.48 -0.24 -4.19
N CYS A 120 -1.17 1.04 -4.38
CA CYS A 120 0.03 1.64 -3.81
C CYS A 120 -0.16 1.89 -2.29
N PHE A 121 0.67 1.26 -1.46
CA PHE A 121 0.63 1.42 0.00
C PHE A 121 0.72 2.90 0.43
N TYR A 122 1.62 3.67 -0.17
CA TYR A 122 1.80 5.09 0.20
C TYR A 122 0.57 5.94 -0.14
N ALA A 123 -0.15 5.60 -1.21
CA ALA A 123 -1.40 6.26 -1.55
C ALA A 123 -2.51 5.90 -0.55
N ALA A 124 -2.62 4.63 -0.17
CA ALA A 124 -3.54 4.20 0.90
C ALA A 124 -3.27 4.94 2.22
N GLN A 125 -1.99 5.02 2.61
CA GLN A 125 -1.56 5.72 3.82
C GLN A 125 -1.90 7.21 3.78
N GLU A 126 -1.63 7.90 2.65
CA GLU A 126 -1.92 9.32 2.48
C GLU A 126 -3.43 9.59 2.52
N ILE A 127 -4.25 8.75 1.86
CA ILE A 127 -5.72 8.84 1.90
C ILE A 127 -6.21 8.73 3.33
N LEU A 128 -5.81 7.69 4.07
CA LEU A 128 -6.27 7.49 5.44
C LEU A 128 -5.76 8.58 6.38
N THR A 129 -4.53 9.05 6.19
CA THR A 129 -3.98 10.19 6.96
C THR A 129 -4.80 11.46 6.75
N PHE A 130 -5.16 11.75 5.49
CA PHE A 130 -6.01 12.88 5.15
C PHE A 130 -7.40 12.76 5.80
N LEU A 131 -8.05 11.60 5.71
CA LEU A 131 -9.38 11.40 6.27
C LEU A 131 -9.40 11.45 7.81
N ILE A 132 -8.39 10.87 8.47
CA ILE A 132 -8.21 10.99 9.92
C ILE A 132 -8.00 12.46 10.31
N GLY A 133 -7.17 13.20 9.55
CA GLY A 133 -6.95 14.63 9.77
C GLY A 133 -8.23 15.45 9.63
N SER A 134 -9.05 15.18 8.61
CA SER A 134 -10.36 15.81 8.42
C SER A 134 -11.32 15.54 9.58
N CYS A 135 -11.35 14.32 10.11
CA CYS A 135 -12.16 13.99 11.29
C CYS A 135 -11.67 14.67 12.57
N LYS A 136 -10.35 14.89 12.72
CA LYS A 136 -9.79 15.66 13.84
C LYS A 136 -10.18 17.14 13.79
N ASN A 137 -10.25 17.71 12.59
CA ASN A 137 -10.59 19.12 12.38
C ASN A 137 -12.11 19.37 12.42
N ASP A 138 -12.90 18.43 11.90
CA ASP A 138 -14.37 18.49 11.86
C ASP A 138 -14.95 17.13 12.24
N SER A 139 -15.15 16.89 13.54
CA SER A 139 -15.61 15.62 14.11
C SER A 139 -17.12 15.37 13.94
N LYS A 140 -17.71 15.84 12.84
CA LYS A 140 -19.08 15.46 12.46
C LYS A 140 -19.16 13.99 12.16
N ARG A 141 -20.30 13.38 12.53
CA ARG A 141 -20.60 11.97 12.27
C ARG A 141 -20.44 11.60 10.79
N GLU A 142 -20.84 12.47 9.86
CA GLU A 142 -20.71 12.22 8.42
C GLU A 142 -19.26 11.97 7.98
N ASN A 143 -18.31 12.75 8.47
CA ASN A 143 -16.88 12.57 8.15
C ASN A 143 -16.34 11.26 8.74
N ILE A 144 -16.77 10.93 9.96
CA ILE A 144 -16.35 9.71 10.67
C ILE A 144 -16.92 8.47 9.96
N ASP A 145 -18.20 8.50 9.58
CA ASP A 145 -18.86 7.42 8.83
C ASP A 145 -18.24 7.29 7.42
N PHE A 146 -17.82 8.39 6.79
CA PHE A 146 -17.07 8.36 5.53
C PHE A 146 -15.70 7.67 5.69
N LEU A 147 -14.94 7.99 6.75
CA LEU A 147 -13.69 7.29 7.07
C LEU A 147 -13.95 5.80 7.34
N TYR A 148 -14.96 5.45 8.13
CA TYR A 148 -15.34 4.07 8.40
C TYR A 148 -15.66 3.29 7.11
N ASN A 149 -16.46 3.88 6.21
CA ASN A 149 -16.79 3.29 4.91
C ASN A 149 -15.54 3.11 4.03
N CYS A 150 -14.61 4.05 4.06
CA CYS A 150 -13.33 3.91 3.36
C CYS A 150 -12.51 2.74 3.92
N VAL A 151 -12.30 2.67 5.24
CA VAL A 151 -11.52 1.61 5.89
C VAL A 151 -12.14 0.23 5.65
N THR A 152 -13.47 0.11 5.79
CA THR A 152 -14.16 -1.18 5.61
C THR A 152 -14.18 -1.66 4.16
N SER A 153 -14.45 -0.77 3.19
CA SER A 153 -14.48 -1.13 1.77
C SER A 153 -13.09 -1.46 1.19
N GLN A 154 -12.03 -0.92 1.79
CA GLN A 154 -10.65 -1.07 1.32
C GLN A 154 -9.80 -2.00 2.19
N SER A 155 -10.37 -2.67 3.18
CA SER A 155 -9.61 -3.51 4.12
C SER A 155 -8.86 -4.64 3.40
N THR A 156 -9.54 -5.38 2.52
CA THR A 156 -8.94 -6.51 1.78
C THR A 156 -7.78 -6.05 0.89
N PRO A 157 -7.92 -5.04 -0.01
CA PRO A 157 -6.79 -4.52 -0.79
C PRO A 157 -5.62 -4.04 0.07
N ILE A 158 -5.89 -3.31 1.16
CA ILE A 158 -4.82 -2.78 2.02
C ILE A 158 -4.07 -3.91 2.73
N GLN A 159 -4.77 -4.98 3.13
CA GLN A 159 -4.16 -6.16 3.74
C GLN A 159 -3.22 -6.95 2.81
N GLU A 160 -3.29 -6.75 1.49
CA GLU A 160 -2.30 -7.33 0.56
C GLU A 160 -0.88 -6.79 0.79
N HIS A 161 -0.74 -5.69 1.53
CA HIS A 161 0.54 -5.20 2.04
C HIS A 161 0.96 -5.84 3.37
N LYS A 162 0.36 -6.97 3.74
CA LYS A 162 0.67 -7.78 4.93
C LYS A 162 0.75 -6.93 6.21
N THR A 163 1.84 -7.05 6.99
CA THR A 163 2.00 -6.35 8.27
C THR A 163 1.81 -4.83 8.16
N PRO A 164 2.49 -4.09 7.25
CA PRO A 164 2.22 -2.65 7.07
C PRO A 164 0.77 -2.31 6.78
N GLY A 165 0.11 -3.09 5.92
CA GLY A 165 -1.31 -2.91 5.60
C GLY A 165 -2.22 -3.08 6.80
N CYS A 166 -2.01 -4.16 7.57
CA CYS A 166 -2.75 -4.43 8.79
C CYS A 166 -2.53 -3.34 9.86
N LEU A 167 -1.30 -2.85 10.02
CA LEU A 167 -0.99 -1.75 10.94
C LEU A 167 -1.64 -0.43 10.53
N LEU A 168 -1.70 -0.15 9.22
CA LEU A 168 -2.40 1.03 8.70
C LEU A 168 -3.90 0.99 9.01
N LEU A 169 -4.55 -0.16 8.81
CA LEU A 169 -5.96 -0.37 9.16
C LEU A 169 -6.17 -0.30 10.67
N ALA A 170 -5.31 -0.95 11.47
CA ALA A 170 -5.38 -0.91 12.92
C ALA A 170 -5.30 0.53 13.46
N ASN A 171 -4.40 1.34 12.91
CA ASN A 171 -4.27 2.75 13.28
C ASN A 171 -5.53 3.55 12.89
N ALA A 172 -6.10 3.31 11.71
CA ALA A 172 -7.35 3.97 11.30
C ALA A 172 -8.54 3.60 12.21
N TYR A 173 -8.69 2.31 12.53
CA TYR A 173 -9.72 1.85 13.48
C TYR A 173 -9.52 2.39 14.90
N PHE A 174 -8.27 2.52 15.35
CA PHE A 174 -7.97 3.15 16.65
C PHE A 174 -8.47 4.59 16.71
N TYR A 175 -8.22 5.39 15.66
CA TYR A 175 -8.75 6.76 15.57
C TYR A 175 -10.28 6.79 15.46
N LEU A 176 -10.88 5.93 14.65
CA LEU A 176 -12.33 5.80 14.54
C LEU A 176 -12.98 5.49 15.90
N ALA A 177 -12.39 4.59 16.67
CA ALA A 177 -12.87 4.25 18.01
C ALA A 177 -12.91 5.49 18.92
N GLY A 178 -11.86 6.31 18.90
CA GLY A 178 -11.81 7.58 19.62
C GLY A 178 -12.84 8.59 19.12
N PHE A 179 -13.01 8.76 17.81
CA PHE A 179 -14.00 9.67 17.25
C PHE A 179 -15.44 9.28 17.63
N TYR A 180 -15.79 8.00 17.51
CA TYR A 180 -17.11 7.50 17.93
C TYR A 180 -17.32 7.68 19.44
N GLN A 181 -16.28 7.46 20.25
CA GLN A 181 -16.34 7.69 21.69
C GLN A 181 -16.64 9.16 22.02
N HIS A 182 -16.01 10.12 21.33
CA HIS A 182 -16.28 11.55 21.50
C HIS A 182 -17.71 11.96 21.13
N LEU A 183 -18.36 11.22 20.23
CA LEU A 183 -19.78 11.40 19.89
C LEU A 183 -20.75 10.63 20.81
N ASN A 184 -20.24 9.98 21.87
CA ASN A 184 -21.00 9.07 22.73
C ASN A 184 -21.60 7.85 22.00
N LEU A 185 -21.07 7.50 20.84
CA LEU A 185 -21.44 6.33 20.04
C LEU A 185 -20.65 5.11 20.52
N LYS A 186 -21.00 4.61 21.72
CA LYS A 186 -20.23 3.59 22.44
C LYS A 186 -20.16 2.26 21.69
N ALA A 187 -21.24 1.84 21.02
CA ALA A 187 -21.27 0.55 20.33
C ALA A 187 -20.30 0.56 19.14
N GLU A 188 -20.33 1.63 18.34
CA GLU A 188 -19.46 1.85 17.20
C GLU A 188 -17.99 1.99 17.62
N SER A 189 -17.74 2.69 18.73
CA SER A 189 -16.40 2.80 19.32
C SER A 189 -15.83 1.44 19.73
N ILE A 190 -16.61 0.63 20.46
CA ILE A 190 -16.23 -0.72 20.86
C ILE A 190 -15.96 -1.60 19.63
N GLU A 191 -16.79 -1.50 18.59
CA GLU A 191 -16.59 -2.28 17.38
C GLU A 191 -15.30 -1.90 16.65
N CYS A 192 -14.98 -0.61 16.56
CA CYS A 192 -13.72 -0.16 15.99
C CYS A 192 -12.51 -0.64 16.82
N TYR A 193 -12.59 -0.66 18.16
CA TYR A 193 -11.53 -1.25 18.98
C TYR A 193 -11.34 -2.76 18.74
N LYS A 194 -12.44 -3.50 18.51
CA LYS A 194 -12.35 -4.92 18.15
C LYS A 194 -11.65 -5.15 16.82
N GLU A 195 -12.03 -4.38 15.80
CA GLU A 195 -11.40 -4.45 14.48
C GLU A 195 -9.93 -4.01 14.55
N CYS A 196 -9.61 -2.97 15.31
CA CYS A 196 -8.23 -2.57 15.61
C CYS A 196 -7.42 -3.75 16.19
N TRP A 197 -7.97 -4.44 17.20
CA TRP A 197 -7.29 -5.59 17.83
C TRP A 197 -7.07 -6.76 16.87
N GLU A 198 -8.07 -7.06 16.05
CA GLU A 198 -8.00 -8.11 15.02
C GLU A 198 -6.88 -7.81 14.02
N GLN A 199 -6.80 -6.57 13.51
CA GLN A 199 -5.75 -6.15 12.60
C GLN A 199 -4.35 -6.14 13.25
N LEU A 200 -4.22 -5.70 14.51
CA LEU A 200 -2.96 -5.77 15.25
C LEU A 200 -2.48 -7.22 15.40
N HIS A 201 -3.39 -8.16 15.66
CA HIS A 201 -3.01 -9.56 15.77
C HIS A 201 -2.64 -10.16 14.42
N LEU A 202 -3.37 -9.84 13.35
CA LEU A 202 -3.02 -10.27 12.00
C LEU A 202 -1.66 -9.71 11.57
N ALA A 203 -1.37 -8.45 11.87
CA ALA A 203 -0.06 -7.84 11.64
C ALA A 203 1.08 -8.61 12.34
N GLN A 204 0.85 -9.06 13.58
CA GLN A 204 1.80 -9.84 14.36
C GLN A 204 2.03 -11.24 13.75
N LEU A 205 0.98 -11.89 13.26
CA LEU A 205 1.08 -13.21 12.61
C LEU A 205 1.86 -13.14 11.29
N LEU A 206 1.82 -12.00 10.59
CA LEU A 206 2.46 -11.80 9.29
C LEU A 206 3.87 -11.20 9.37
N GLU A 207 4.32 -10.77 10.56
CA GLU A 207 5.52 -9.93 10.71
C GLU A 207 6.77 -10.60 10.15
N THR A 208 6.98 -11.88 10.45
CA THR A 208 8.13 -12.67 9.99
C THR A 208 8.26 -12.77 8.48
N ASP A 209 7.13 -12.70 7.76
CA ASP A 209 7.04 -12.85 6.30
C ASP A 209 6.82 -11.51 5.59
N SER A 210 6.91 -10.41 6.34
CA SER A 210 6.66 -9.05 5.87
C SER A 210 7.90 -8.16 5.90
N GLU A 211 9.09 -8.71 6.10
CA GLU A 211 10.34 -7.94 6.19
C GLU A 211 10.59 -7.05 4.96
N ARG A 212 10.24 -7.52 3.75
CA ARG A 212 10.39 -6.74 2.51
C ARG A 212 9.37 -5.60 2.46
N GLU A 213 8.12 -5.88 2.83
CA GLU A 213 7.03 -4.91 2.90
C GLU A 213 7.28 -3.86 3.97
N ILE A 214 7.73 -4.23 5.16
CA ILE A 214 8.11 -3.32 6.26
C ILE A 214 9.26 -2.41 5.80
N HIS A 215 10.28 -2.99 5.16
CA HIS A 215 11.40 -2.23 4.62
C HIS A 215 10.95 -1.19 3.57
N ASN A 216 10.09 -1.60 2.64
CA ASN A 216 9.57 -0.72 1.60
C ASN A 216 8.64 0.36 2.18
N ALA A 217 7.59 -0.05 2.90
CA ALA A 217 6.52 0.80 3.44
C ALA A 217 7.05 1.95 4.31
N TYR A 218 8.07 1.67 5.12
CA TYR A 218 8.62 2.63 6.08
C TYR A 218 10.04 3.05 5.74
N PHE A 219 10.49 2.84 4.50
CA PHE A 219 11.80 3.27 4.01
C PHE A 219 12.96 2.89 4.94
N ASN A 220 12.94 1.64 5.42
CA ASN A 220 13.91 1.09 6.38
C ASN A 220 13.99 1.81 7.74
N LYS A 221 12.90 2.46 8.19
CA LYS A 221 12.83 3.15 9.50
C LYS A 221 12.12 2.33 10.59
N GLY A 222 11.83 1.07 10.32
CA GLY A 222 11.11 0.19 11.25
C GLY A 222 9.64 0.58 11.40
N LEU A 223 9.00 0.05 12.44
CA LEU A 223 7.55 0.18 12.65
C LEU A 223 7.14 1.45 13.41
N ALA A 224 8.07 2.28 13.89
CA ALA A 224 7.75 3.46 14.69
C ALA A 224 6.71 4.40 14.04
N THR A 225 6.73 4.56 12.72
CA THR A 225 5.80 5.44 12.00
C THR A 225 4.47 4.78 11.62
N SER A 226 4.27 3.51 11.95
CA SER A 226 3.05 2.75 11.62
C SER A 226 1.88 3.03 12.58
N ASN A 227 2.16 3.60 13.75
CA ASN A 227 1.20 3.73 14.85
C ASN A 227 1.31 5.09 15.55
N ALA A 228 0.25 5.48 16.22
CA ALA A 228 0.17 6.76 16.94
C ALA A 228 1.12 6.88 18.14
N PHE A 229 1.74 5.78 18.60
CA PHE A 229 2.57 5.75 19.81
C PHE A 229 4.08 5.83 19.53
N GLY A 230 4.50 5.74 18.27
CA GLY A 230 5.93 5.75 17.93
C GLY A 230 6.67 4.45 18.30
N LEU A 231 5.96 3.34 18.49
CA LEU A 231 6.51 2.09 19.01
C LEU A 231 6.97 1.16 17.87
N ASN A 232 8.04 0.38 18.12
CA ASN A 232 8.63 -0.53 17.13
C ASN A 232 8.17 -1.99 17.28
N SER A 233 7.46 -2.34 18.35
CA SER A 233 7.00 -3.70 18.63
C SER A 233 5.47 -3.76 18.58
N ILE A 234 4.93 -4.69 17.79
CA ILE A 234 3.47 -4.90 17.72
C ILE A 234 2.91 -5.33 19.09
N SER A 235 3.69 -6.06 19.90
CA SER A 235 3.30 -6.40 21.27
C SER A 235 3.13 -5.16 22.14
N ASP A 236 4.04 -4.20 22.04
CA ASP A 236 3.96 -2.95 22.81
C ASP A 236 2.80 -2.06 22.32
N ILE A 237 2.53 -2.06 21.00
CA ILE A 237 1.36 -1.37 20.42
C ILE A 237 0.06 -2.00 20.96
N LYS A 238 -0.04 -3.34 21.01
CA LYS A 238 -1.19 -4.04 21.61
C LYS A 238 -1.36 -3.69 23.09
N ALA A 239 -0.28 -3.65 23.87
CA ALA A 239 -0.34 -3.28 25.28
C ALA A 239 -0.89 -1.87 25.48
N ARG A 240 -0.41 -0.88 24.71
CA ARG A 240 -0.91 0.51 24.77
C ARG A 240 -2.33 0.65 24.25
N CYS A 241 -2.69 -0.07 23.19
CA CYS A 241 -4.07 -0.10 22.69
C CYS A 241 -5.03 -0.63 23.77
N LEU A 242 -4.67 -1.71 24.46
CA LEU A 242 -5.49 -2.28 25.54
C LEU A 242 -5.64 -1.34 26.74
N GLU A 243 -4.57 -0.65 27.13
CA GLU A 243 -4.59 0.35 28.21
C GLU A 243 -5.62 1.46 27.93
N LEU A 244 -5.70 1.93 26.68
CA LEU A 244 -6.62 3.01 26.28
C LEU A 244 -8.03 2.52 25.97
N ALA A 245 -8.17 1.31 25.42
CA ALA A 245 -9.46 0.70 25.14
C ALA A 245 -10.19 0.24 26.42
N SER A 246 -9.43 -0.07 27.48
CA SER A 246 -9.96 -0.44 28.81
C SER A 246 -11.06 -1.52 28.71
N GLU A 247 -12.28 -1.23 29.16
CA GLU A 247 -13.42 -2.15 29.20
C GLU A 247 -14.01 -2.47 27.82
N ALA A 248 -13.60 -1.78 26.75
CA ALA A 248 -14.03 -2.08 25.40
C ALA A 248 -13.48 -3.42 24.88
N LEU A 249 -12.34 -3.89 25.43
CA LEU A 249 -11.63 -5.10 25.00
C LEU A 249 -11.39 -6.10 26.16
N PRO A 250 -12.46 -6.65 26.78
CA PRO A 250 -12.29 -7.69 27.78
C PRO A 250 -11.68 -8.95 27.15
N TYR A 251 -11.06 -9.79 27.97
CA TYR A 251 -10.31 -10.97 27.49
C TYR A 251 -11.10 -11.87 26.51
N PRO A 252 -12.37 -12.23 26.75
CA PRO A 252 -13.11 -13.08 25.81
C PRO A 252 -13.27 -12.45 24.42
N VAL A 253 -13.44 -11.12 24.36
CA VAL A 253 -13.56 -10.39 23.09
C VAL A 253 -12.23 -10.38 22.34
N ARG A 254 -11.12 -10.12 23.05
CA ARG A 254 -9.78 -10.18 22.46
C ARG A 254 -9.46 -11.57 21.91
N ASN A 255 -9.72 -12.62 22.70
CA ASN A 255 -9.48 -14.00 22.29
C ASN A 255 -10.29 -14.38 21.03
N ALA A 256 -11.56 -13.97 20.94
CA ALA A 256 -12.38 -14.20 19.76
C ALA A 256 -11.83 -13.48 18.51
N ARG A 257 -11.38 -12.23 18.66
CA ARG A 257 -10.77 -11.45 17.56
C ARG A 257 -9.41 -12.01 17.14
N GLU A 258 -8.62 -12.51 18.08
CA GLU A 258 -7.37 -13.21 17.76
C GLU A 258 -7.64 -14.50 16.97
N ALA A 259 -8.66 -15.28 17.34
CA ALA A 259 -9.06 -16.46 16.58
C ALA A 259 -9.56 -16.11 15.16
N ASN A 260 -10.25 -14.97 14.97
CA ASN A 260 -10.62 -14.50 13.64
C ASN A 260 -9.39 -14.17 12.78
N ALA A 261 -8.43 -13.44 13.34
CA ALA A 261 -7.17 -13.11 12.66
C ALA A 261 -6.37 -14.37 12.29
N VAL A 262 -6.34 -15.39 13.16
CA VAL A 262 -5.75 -16.70 12.83
C VAL A 262 -6.47 -17.35 11.64
N ARG A 263 -7.81 -17.37 11.63
CA ARG A 263 -8.54 -17.91 10.46
C ARG A 263 -8.24 -17.14 9.17
N THR A 264 -8.16 -15.81 9.24
CA THR A 264 -7.80 -14.97 8.08
C THR A 264 -6.39 -15.29 7.59
N PHE A 265 -5.43 -15.41 8.51
CA PHE A 265 -4.07 -15.82 8.21
C PHE A 265 -4.02 -17.18 7.50
N GLU A 266 -4.68 -18.19 8.06
CA GLU A 266 -4.69 -19.55 7.52
C GLU A 266 -5.35 -19.64 6.14
N ASN A 267 -6.45 -18.91 5.93
CA ASN A 267 -7.23 -18.99 4.70
C ASN A 267 -6.66 -18.17 3.54
N ARG A 268 -5.89 -17.10 3.82
CA ARG A 268 -5.44 -16.16 2.78
C ARG A 268 -3.93 -16.08 2.60
N PHE A 269 -3.16 -16.26 3.68
CA PHE A 269 -1.73 -15.94 3.68
C PHE A 269 -0.82 -17.14 3.89
N LYS A 270 -1.36 -18.30 4.30
CA LYS A 270 -0.56 -19.49 4.62
C LYS A 270 0.20 -20.06 3.42
N ASP A 271 -0.42 -20.07 2.24
CA ASP A 271 0.20 -20.67 1.04
C ASP A 271 1.27 -19.76 0.42
N SER A 272 1.12 -18.44 0.53
CA SER A 272 2.10 -17.46 0.04
C SER A 272 3.41 -17.44 0.84
N MET A 273 3.43 -18.07 2.03
CA MET A 273 4.64 -18.26 2.83
C MET A 273 5.54 -19.39 2.31
N SER A 274 4.97 -20.37 1.60
CA SER A 274 5.73 -21.55 1.14
C SER A 274 6.64 -21.28 -0.07
N THR A 275 6.42 -20.17 -0.78
CA THR A 275 7.11 -19.83 -2.03
C THR A 275 8.16 -18.72 -1.88
N ALA A 276 8.15 -17.95 -0.78
CA ALA A 276 8.97 -16.75 -0.61
C ALA A 276 10.51 -16.97 -0.51
N GLY A 277 10.96 -18.24 -0.46
CA GLY A 277 12.35 -18.64 -0.27
C GLY A 277 13.06 -19.30 -1.46
N LYS A 278 12.47 -19.31 -2.68
CA LYS A 278 13.07 -20.00 -3.84
C LYS A 278 13.77 -19.12 -4.88
N ASP A 279 13.58 -17.80 -4.85
CA ASP A 279 14.04 -16.92 -5.94
C ASP A 279 15.35 -16.16 -5.64
N ASP A 280 16.00 -16.42 -4.51
CA ASP A 280 17.19 -15.67 -4.07
C ASP A 280 18.53 -16.19 -4.66
N GLU A 281 18.56 -17.27 -5.47
CA GLU A 281 19.82 -17.81 -6.02
C GLU A 281 20.23 -17.28 -7.41
N ASP A 282 19.33 -16.73 -8.23
CA ASP A 282 19.63 -16.53 -9.67
C ASP A 282 19.93 -15.09 -10.15
N SER A 283 20.05 -14.08 -9.26
CA SER A 283 20.17 -12.68 -9.71
C SER A 283 21.51 -11.97 -9.45
N ILE A 284 22.55 -12.66 -8.96
CA ILE A 284 23.90 -12.08 -8.83
C ILE A 284 24.82 -12.59 -9.93
N THR A 285 24.52 -12.23 -11.19
CA THR A 285 25.57 -12.17 -12.22
C THR A 285 26.13 -10.76 -12.26
N ARG A 286 27.24 -10.56 -11.55
CA ARG A 286 28.08 -9.36 -11.71
C ARG A 286 28.64 -9.35 -13.15
N PRO A 287 28.51 -8.27 -13.92
CA PRO A 287 29.29 -8.14 -15.14
C PRO A 287 30.76 -7.98 -14.76
N ILE A 288 31.60 -8.92 -15.19
CA ILE A 288 33.04 -8.76 -15.25
C ILE A 288 33.31 -7.69 -16.31
N ILE A 289 33.84 -6.55 -15.89
CA ILE A 289 34.38 -5.54 -16.78
C ILE A 289 35.78 -6.01 -17.18
N LEU A 290 35.97 -6.28 -18.47
CA LEU A 290 37.25 -6.22 -19.17
C LEU A 290 37.15 -5.11 -20.22
#